data_AF-A0A6A2YA89-F1
#
_entry.id   AF-A0A6A2YA89-F1
#
_cell.length_a   1.000
_cell.length_b   1.000
_cell.length_c   1.000
_cell.angle_alpha   90.00
_cell.angle_beta   90.00
_cell.angle_gamma   90.00
#
_symmetry.space_group_name_H-M   'P 1'
#
loop_
_entity.id
_entity.type
_entity.pdbx_description
1 polymer ?
#
loop_
_entity_poly.entity_id
_entity_poly.type
_entity_poly.pdbx_seq_one_letter_code
_entity_poly.pdbx_strand_id
1 'polypeptide(L)'
;MARFLGNISHLRRSLLVPQVCRAEVLGSSSQLFNFSSKARKKSKSDGSDSGEENMSKKDLALKQALDQITSSFGKGSIMWLGRSESTRNVPVVSTGSFALDVALGIGGLPKGRVVEIYGPEASGKTTLALHVIAEAQKQGGYCVFVDAEHALDPALAETIGVKTENLLLSQPDCGEQALSLVDTLIRSGSVDVVVVDSVAALVPKGELDGEMGDAHMAMQARLMSQALRKLSHSLSLSQTILIFINQVRSKLSTFGFGGPTEVTCGGNALKFYASVRLNIRRTGFVKKGEEIVGSQVAVKIVKNKLAPPFKNAEFELEFGKGISREGEIIDLATKQKFVTKAVAFYTYNDRKFHGKEAFKKFLAENESEREELAAKLREKLLEAESKKERHADISDGDTSEEIISKDTLDEEAVTAIEA
;
A
#
# COMPACT_ATOMS: atom_id res chain seq x y z
N MET A 1 67.55 35.69 12.65
CA MET A 1 67.58 34.23 12.38
C MET A 1 67.00 34.02 10.97
N ALA A 2 67.76 34.27 9.90
CA ALA A 2 68.63 33.29 9.21
C ALA A 2 67.81 32.10 8.66
N ARG A 3 67.14 32.27 7.50
CA ARG A 3 67.51 31.82 6.11
C ARG A 3 67.24 30.30 5.91
N PHE A 4 66.62 29.82 4.83
CA PHE A 4 67.13 29.85 3.46
C PHE A 4 66.07 29.40 2.41
N LEU A 5 65.93 30.19 1.33
CA LEU A 5 65.79 29.90 -0.13
C LEU A 5 64.79 28.82 -0.61
N GLY A 6 64.04 28.99 -1.72
CA GLY A 6 64.18 29.87 -2.89
C GLY A 6 64.44 29.04 -4.16
N ASN A 7 63.52 29.09 -5.14
CA ASN A 7 63.68 28.88 -6.60
C ASN A 7 62.31 29.16 -7.26
N ILE A 8 62.04 30.23 -8.04
CA ILE A 8 62.59 30.72 -9.33
C ILE A 8 62.34 29.68 -10.46
N SER A 9 61.20 29.72 -11.16
CA SER A 9 60.83 30.53 -12.36
C SER A 9 61.39 30.01 -13.69
N HIS A 10 60.52 29.77 -14.69
CA HIS A 10 60.72 30.03 -16.14
C HIS A 10 59.32 29.94 -16.82
N LEU A 11 58.75 31.03 -17.38
CA LEU A 11 58.82 31.48 -18.79
C LEU A 11 58.20 30.44 -19.76
N ARG A 12 57.18 30.69 -20.62
CA ARG A 12 56.68 31.84 -21.41
C ARG A 12 55.15 31.64 -21.69
N ARG A 13 54.29 32.67 -21.74
CA ARG A 13 53.79 33.38 -22.96
C ARG A 13 53.71 32.47 -24.21
N SER A 14 52.62 32.37 -24.99
CA SER A 14 51.47 33.25 -25.21
C SER A 14 50.63 32.72 -26.39
N LEU A 15 49.38 33.24 -26.51
CA LEU A 15 48.61 33.49 -27.74
C LEU A 15 47.74 32.40 -28.38
N LEU A 16 46.46 32.78 -28.48
CA LEU A 16 45.57 32.76 -29.64
C LEU A 16 44.94 31.44 -30.12
N VAL A 17 43.64 31.33 -29.79
CA VAL A 17 42.46 31.22 -30.69
C VAL A 17 42.30 29.93 -31.53
N PRO A 18 41.06 29.38 -31.62
CA PRO A 18 40.77 28.10 -32.26
C PRO A 18 40.25 28.25 -33.70
N GLN A 19 40.53 27.26 -34.56
CA GLN A 19 39.83 26.97 -35.83
C GLN A 19 39.95 25.45 -36.07
N VAL A 20 38.88 24.65 -36.09
CA VAL A 20 37.79 24.51 -37.08
C VAL A 20 38.27 24.06 -38.46
N CYS A 21 37.78 22.88 -38.88
CA CYS A 21 37.26 22.51 -40.23
C CYS A 21 37.06 20.97 -40.22
N ARG A 22 36.05 20.33 -40.82
CA ARG A 22 34.95 20.70 -41.73
C ARG A 22 34.07 19.43 -41.85
N ALA A 23 32.75 19.48 -41.93
CA ALA A 23 31.93 19.50 -43.17
C ALA A 23 30.76 18.52 -42.91
N GLU A 24 29.50 18.64 -43.33
CA GLU A 24 28.74 19.56 -44.20
C GLU A 24 27.24 19.21 -43.98
N VAL A 25 26.31 20.19 -43.81
CA VAL A 25 25.29 20.64 -44.82
C VAL A 25 23.97 19.85 -44.71
N LEU A 26 22.73 20.38 -44.66
CA LEU A 26 22.06 21.66 -45.00
C LEU A 26 21.24 22.15 -43.77
N GLY A 27 21.00 23.44 -43.46
CA GLY A 27 20.64 24.60 -44.31
C GLY A 27 19.10 24.72 -44.36
N SER A 28 18.39 25.80 -44.03
CA SER A 28 18.68 27.24 -43.88
C SER A 28 17.48 27.90 -43.12
N SER A 29 17.66 28.68 -42.05
CA SER A 29 17.85 30.15 -41.96
C SER A 29 16.62 30.96 -42.42
N SER A 30 16.25 32.13 -41.88
CA SER A 30 17.02 33.26 -41.31
C SER A 30 16.01 34.32 -40.79
N GLN A 31 16.16 34.83 -39.56
CA GLN A 31 16.67 36.16 -39.17
C GLN A 31 15.83 37.42 -39.50
N LEU A 32 15.42 38.09 -38.40
CA LEU A 32 15.46 39.52 -38.04
C LEU A 32 15.67 40.59 -39.14
N PHE A 33 14.81 41.63 -39.18
CA PHE A 33 15.12 43.04 -38.79
C PHE A 33 14.02 44.07 -39.22
N ASN A 34 13.75 45.02 -38.31
CA ASN A 34 13.40 46.45 -38.40
C ASN A 34 12.34 47.09 -39.34
N PHE A 35 11.47 47.91 -38.69
CA PHE A 35 10.93 49.25 -39.02
C PHE A 35 10.37 49.57 -40.43
N SER A 36 9.07 49.86 -40.53
CA SER A 36 8.51 51.21 -40.87
C SER A 36 7.07 51.18 -41.42
N SER A 37 6.22 52.04 -40.83
CA SER A 37 5.06 52.78 -41.39
C SER A 37 4.08 52.12 -42.38
N LYS A 38 2.81 51.93 -41.96
CA LYS A 38 1.61 52.64 -42.48
C LYS A 38 0.32 52.03 -41.91
N ALA A 39 -0.60 52.92 -41.55
CA ALA A 39 -1.91 52.63 -40.98
C ALA A 39 -2.84 51.83 -41.90
N ARG A 40 -3.65 50.91 -41.32
CA ARG A 40 -5.09 50.77 -41.68
C ARG A 40 -5.87 49.85 -40.73
N LYS A 41 -6.95 50.46 -40.21
CA LYS A 41 -8.30 49.94 -39.90
C LYS A 41 -8.49 48.77 -38.90
N LYS A 42 -9.13 49.15 -37.77
CA LYS A 42 -10.12 48.38 -37.01
C LYS A 42 -11.03 47.56 -37.94
N SER A 43 -11.14 46.26 -37.66
CA SER A 43 -12.30 45.44 -38.00
C SER A 43 -12.58 44.48 -36.84
N LYS A 44 -13.76 44.62 -36.25
CA LYS A 44 -14.40 43.62 -35.38
C LYS A 44 -14.62 42.32 -36.15
N SER A 45 -14.43 41.21 -35.46
CA SER A 45 -15.02 39.88 -35.72
C SER A 45 -15.04 39.21 -34.35
N ASP A 46 -16.13 39.18 -33.59
CA ASP A 46 -17.38 38.43 -33.79
C ASP A 46 -17.14 37.04 -34.41
N GLY A 47 -17.30 36.01 -33.55
CA GLY A 47 -17.64 34.65 -33.98
C GLY A 47 -16.72 33.54 -33.48
N SER A 48 -16.92 33.07 -32.24
CA SER A 48 -17.15 31.63 -31.94
C SER A 48 -17.40 31.42 -30.44
N ASP A 49 -18.56 31.85 -29.96
CA ASP A 49 -19.13 31.35 -28.71
C ASP A 49 -20.53 30.81 -29.03
N SER A 50 -20.56 29.66 -29.69
CA SER A 50 -21.79 28.99 -30.13
C SER A 50 -21.89 27.65 -29.43
N GLY A 51 -22.21 27.72 -28.13
CA GLY A 51 -22.50 26.55 -27.29
C GLY A 51 -23.33 26.84 -26.03
N GLU A 52 -23.75 28.08 -25.79
CA GLU A 52 -24.43 28.46 -24.54
C GLU A 52 -25.97 28.52 -24.63
N GLU A 53 -26.56 28.51 -25.83
CA GLU A 53 -27.98 28.89 -25.99
C GLU A 53 -29.02 27.77 -25.74
N ASN A 54 -28.64 26.62 -25.20
CA ASN A 54 -29.60 25.55 -24.83
C ASN A 54 -29.26 24.87 -23.48
N MET A 55 -28.73 25.61 -22.50
CA MET A 55 -28.56 25.09 -21.14
C MET A 55 -29.82 25.32 -20.31
N SER A 56 -30.31 24.29 -19.60
CA SER A 56 -31.46 24.46 -18.73
C SER A 56 -31.15 25.46 -17.61
N LYS A 57 -32.16 26.18 -17.08
CA LYS A 57 -31.96 27.11 -15.95
C LYS A 57 -31.29 26.44 -14.74
N LYS A 58 -31.52 25.13 -14.55
CA LYS A 58 -30.87 24.33 -13.51
C LYS A 58 -29.37 24.16 -13.75
N ASP A 59 -28.97 23.92 -14.99
CA ASP A 59 -27.55 23.72 -15.33
C ASP A 59 -26.76 25.02 -15.26
N LEU A 60 -27.40 26.15 -15.61
CA LEU A 60 -26.77 27.47 -15.51
C LEU A 60 -26.56 27.88 -14.04
N ALA A 61 -27.56 27.66 -13.18
CA ALA A 61 -27.43 27.84 -11.74
C ALA A 61 -26.37 26.91 -11.12
N LEU A 62 -26.30 25.66 -11.60
CA LEU A 62 -25.28 24.70 -11.16
C LEU A 62 -23.87 25.13 -11.56
N LYS A 63 -23.66 25.59 -12.80
CA LYS A 63 -22.37 26.12 -13.26
C LYS A 63 -21.93 27.31 -12.40
N GLN A 64 -22.81 28.27 -12.16
CA GLN A 64 -22.52 29.42 -11.29
C GLN A 64 -22.12 29.00 -9.87
N ALA A 65 -22.82 28.03 -9.29
CA ALA A 65 -22.47 27.49 -7.98
C ALA A 65 -21.11 26.78 -7.99
N LEU A 66 -20.81 25.99 -9.03
CA LEU A 66 -19.51 25.33 -9.20
C LEU A 66 -18.36 26.34 -9.34
N ASP A 67 -18.57 27.42 -10.09
CA ASP A 67 -17.59 28.49 -10.28
C ASP A 67 -17.34 29.25 -8.97
N GLN A 68 -18.40 29.54 -8.21
CA GLN A 68 -18.30 30.18 -6.91
C GLN A 68 -17.53 29.31 -5.90
N ILE A 69 -17.81 28.01 -5.86
CA ILE A 69 -17.10 27.05 -5.00
C ILE A 69 -15.62 26.98 -5.41
N THR A 70 -15.35 26.87 -6.71
CA THR A 70 -13.97 26.78 -7.23
C THR A 70 -13.17 28.06 -6.95
N SER A 71 -13.80 29.23 -7.05
CA SER A 71 -13.19 30.52 -6.71
C SER A 71 -12.90 30.64 -5.21
N SER A 72 -13.82 30.19 -4.36
CA SER A 72 -13.71 30.33 -2.90
C SER A 72 -12.78 29.30 -2.26
N PHE A 73 -12.73 28.07 -2.77
CA PHE A 73 -12.05 26.92 -2.15
C PHE A 73 -10.93 26.32 -3.02
N GLY A 74 -10.68 26.88 -4.21
CA GLY A 74 -9.60 26.47 -5.11
C GLY A 74 -10.00 25.41 -6.14
N LYS A 75 -9.14 25.25 -7.16
CA LYS A 75 -9.30 24.24 -8.23
C LYS A 75 -9.22 22.83 -7.62
N GLY A 76 -10.22 22.00 -7.87
CA GLY A 76 -10.31 20.62 -7.34
C GLY A 76 -11.13 20.47 -6.05
N SER A 77 -11.67 21.57 -5.49
CA SER A 77 -12.60 21.54 -4.36
C SER A 77 -13.94 20.85 -4.68
N ILE A 78 -14.37 20.92 -5.94
CA ILE A 78 -15.54 20.21 -6.46
C ILE A 78 -15.25 19.74 -7.89
N MET A 79 -15.52 18.47 -8.15
CA MET A 79 -15.29 17.85 -9.46
C MET A 79 -16.38 16.83 -9.77
N TRP A 80 -16.67 16.64 -11.05
CA TRP A 80 -17.53 15.57 -11.52
C TRP A 80 -16.82 14.23 -11.38
N LEU A 81 -17.39 13.29 -10.61
CA LEU A 81 -16.79 11.99 -10.31
C LEU A 81 -16.36 11.21 -11.57
N GLY A 82 -17.18 11.24 -12.63
CA GLY A 82 -16.90 10.52 -13.88
C GLY A 82 -15.99 11.25 -14.88
N ARG A 83 -15.66 12.52 -14.64
CA ARG A 83 -14.85 13.36 -15.55
C ARG A 83 -13.44 13.64 -15.03
N SER A 84 -13.10 13.21 -13.80
CA SER A 84 -11.72 13.27 -13.33
C SER A 84 -10.93 12.11 -13.93
N GLU A 85 -9.97 12.39 -14.80
CA GLU A 85 -9.05 11.38 -15.36
C GLU A 85 -8.12 10.77 -14.29
N SER A 86 -7.97 11.42 -13.13
CA SER A 86 -6.95 11.11 -12.12
C SER A 86 -7.28 10.01 -11.10
N THR A 87 -8.49 9.41 -11.10
CA THR A 87 -8.96 8.58 -9.98
C THR A 87 -9.17 7.09 -10.29
N ARG A 88 -8.94 6.62 -11.52
CA ARG A 88 -9.23 5.20 -11.85
C ARG A 88 -8.19 4.21 -11.34
N ASN A 89 -6.93 4.61 -11.16
CA ASN A 89 -5.89 3.75 -10.59
C ASN A 89 -5.18 4.48 -9.45
N VAL A 90 -5.48 4.05 -8.22
CA VAL A 90 -4.71 4.46 -7.04
C VAL A 90 -3.33 3.80 -7.13
N PRO A 91 -2.22 4.55 -7.07
CA PRO A 91 -0.90 3.95 -7.11
C PRO A 91 -0.70 3.01 -5.92
N VAL A 92 0.02 1.91 -6.12
CA VAL A 92 0.24 0.89 -5.10
C VAL A 92 1.72 0.59 -4.91
N VAL A 93 2.07 0.13 -3.72
CA VAL A 93 3.40 -0.44 -3.41
C VAL A 93 3.21 -1.92 -3.09
N SER A 94 4.04 -2.79 -3.68
CA SER A 94 4.00 -4.23 -3.41
C SER A 94 4.23 -4.53 -1.93
N THR A 95 3.58 -5.57 -1.42
CA THR A 95 3.81 -6.07 -0.06
C THR A 95 5.07 -6.91 0.08
N GLY A 96 5.76 -7.21 -1.03
CA GLY A 96 6.84 -8.18 -1.09
C GLY A 96 6.37 -9.65 -1.14
N SER A 97 5.08 -9.90 -0.85
CA SER A 97 4.41 -11.19 -1.03
C SER A 97 3.56 -11.14 -2.29
N PHE A 98 3.87 -12.00 -3.26
CA PHE A 98 3.09 -12.15 -4.48
C PHE A 98 1.67 -12.65 -4.16
N ALA A 99 1.56 -13.58 -3.23
CA ALA A 99 0.27 -14.12 -2.80
C ALA A 99 -0.63 -13.03 -2.20
N LEU A 100 -0.06 -12.17 -1.35
CA LEU A 100 -0.79 -11.08 -0.71
C LEU A 100 -1.16 -9.97 -1.70
N ASP A 101 -0.28 -9.61 -2.62
CA ASP A 101 -0.56 -8.61 -3.66
C ASP A 101 -1.74 -9.03 -4.55
N VAL A 102 -1.79 -10.31 -4.92
CA VAL A 102 -2.94 -10.86 -5.66
C VAL A 102 -4.19 -10.87 -4.79
N ALA A 103 -4.09 -11.30 -3.53
CA ALA A 103 -5.23 -11.32 -2.63
C ALA A 103 -5.79 -9.91 -2.36
N LEU A 104 -4.96 -8.87 -2.41
CA LEU A 104 -5.39 -7.47 -2.29
C LEU A 104 -6.20 -7.00 -3.50
N GLY A 105 -6.11 -7.68 -4.65
CA GLY A 105 -6.84 -7.37 -5.89
C GLY A 105 -6.31 -6.16 -6.66
N ILE A 106 -5.69 -5.21 -5.96
CA ILE A 106 -5.06 -4.02 -6.54
C ILE A 106 -3.54 -4.17 -6.74
N GLY A 107 -2.96 -5.32 -6.39
CA GLY A 107 -1.53 -5.61 -6.60
C GLY A 107 -0.59 -5.06 -5.53
N GLY A 108 -1.10 -4.53 -4.42
CA GLY A 108 -0.28 -4.01 -3.32
C GLY A 108 -1.05 -3.11 -2.35
N LEU A 109 -0.32 -2.37 -1.51
CA LEU A 109 -0.89 -1.39 -0.59
C LEU A 109 -1.12 -0.04 -1.29
N PRO A 110 -2.28 0.59 -1.09
CA PRO A 110 -2.63 1.83 -1.79
C PRO A 110 -1.94 3.06 -1.20
N LYS A 111 -1.32 3.86 -2.07
CA LYS A 111 -0.75 5.18 -1.76
C LYS A 111 -1.82 6.17 -1.29
N GLY A 112 -1.41 7.06 -0.40
CA GLY A 112 -2.25 8.11 0.20
C GLY A 112 -3.31 7.59 1.18
N ARG A 113 -3.14 6.37 1.72
CA ARG A 113 -4.11 5.72 2.59
C ARG A 113 -3.45 5.17 3.87
N VAL A 114 -4.30 4.97 4.88
CA VAL A 114 -3.94 4.27 6.11
C VAL A 114 -4.14 2.76 5.93
N VAL A 115 -3.15 1.98 6.36
CA VAL A 115 -3.17 0.52 6.41
C VAL A 115 -2.92 0.08 7.86
N GLU A 116 -3.67 -0.92 8.33
CA GLU A 116 -3.41 -1.54 9.64
C GLU A 116 -2.99 -2.99 9.45
N ILE A 117 -1.85 -3.37 10.05
CA ILE A 117 -1.36 -4.75 10.11
C ILE A 117 -1.42 -5.18 11.58
N TYR A 118 -2.26 -6.15 11.90
CA TYR A 118 -2.44 -6.58 13.28
C TYR A 118 -2.48 -8.09 13.43
N GLY A 119 -2.13 -8.57 14.61
CA GLY A 119 -2.07 -9.99 14.90
C GLY A 119 -1.26 -10.32 16.15
N PRO A 120 -1.19 -11.62 16.51
CA PRO A 120 -0.43 -12.10 17.67
C PRO A 120 1.05 -11.72 17.61
N GLU A 121 1.74 -11.85 18.73
CA GLU A 121 3.20 -11.74 18.78
C GLU A 121 3.87 -12.78 17.88
N ALA A 122 5.05 -12.44 17.36
CA ALA A 122 5.82 -13.31 16.45
C ALA A 122 5.05 -13.81 15.21
N SER A 123 4.01 -13.10 14.76
CA SER A 123 3.24 -13.44 13.56
C SER A 123 3.84 -12.91 12.25
N GLY A 124 4.87 -12.05 12.33
CA GLY A 124 5.55 -11.47 11.16
C GLY A 124 5.06 -10.08 10.75
N LYS A 125 4.39 -9.32 11.65
CA LYS A 125 3.89 -7.96 11.38
C LYS A 125 5.01 -7.01 10.92
N THR A 126 6.06 -6.88 11.72
CA THR A 126 7.22 -6.03 11.43
C THR A 126 7.97 -6.51 10.19
N THR A 127 8.14 -7.83 10.03
CA THR A 127 8.72 -8.42 8.82
C THR A 127 7.96 -8.01 7.55
N LEU A 128 6.63 -8.11 7.55
CA LEU A 128 5.79 -7.69 6.42
C LEU A 128 5.94 -6.19 6.14
N ALA A 129 5.98 -5.35 7.18
CA ALA A 129 6.17 -3.92 7.02
C ALA A 129 7.56 -3.57 6.44
N LEU A 130 8.61 -4.28 6.85
CA LEU A 130 9.96 -4.14 6.30
C LEU A 130 10.01 -4.55 4.82
N HIS A 131 9.27 -5.57 4.40
CA HIS A 131 9.15 -5.91 2.98
C HIS A 131 8.49 -4.80 2.17
N VAL A 132 7.43 -4.17 2.69
CA VAL A 132 6.81 -3.01 2.02
C VAL A 132 7.81 -1.87 1.88
N ILE A 133 8.61 -1.60 2.92
CA ILE A 133 9.68 -0.59 2.88
C ILE A 133 10.71 -0.94 1.81
N ALA A 134 11.18 -2.18 1.76
CA ALA A 134 12.15 -2.63 0.77
C ALA A 134 11.61 -2.47 -0.66
N GLU A 135 10.34 -2.82 -0.91
CA GLU A 135 9.69 -2.62 -2.22
C GLU A 135 9.51 -1.14 -2.58
N ALA A 136 9.18 -0.28 -1.61
CA ALA A 136 9.12 1.16 -1.83
C ALA A 136 10.49 1.77 -2.15
N GLN A 137 11.55 1.36 -1.44
CA GLN A 137 12.91 1.83 -1.69
C GLN A 137 13.47 1.34 -3.03
N LYS A 138 13.07 0.14 -3.51
CA LYS A 138 13.38 -0.32 -4.87
C LYS A 138 12.81 0.60 -5.94
N GLN A 139 11.65 1.21 -5.68
CA GLN A 139 11.04 2.22 -6.56
C GLN A 139 11.64 3.63 -6.38
N GLY A 140 12.68 3.78 -5.55
CA GLY A 140 13.32 5.06 -5.26
C GLY A 140 12.57 5.93 -4.25
N GLY A 141 11.60 5.36 -3.53
CA GLY A 141 10.80 6.10 -2.54
C GLY A 141 11.50 6.26 -1.19
N TYR A 142 11.20 7.35 -0.49
CA TYR A 142 11.69 7.58 0.87
C TYR A 142 10.80 6.91 1.89
N CYS A 143 11.41 6.23 2.86
CA CYS A 143 10.71 5.47 3.89
C CYS A 143 11.09 5.95 5.28
N VAL A 144 10.12 5.90 6.19
CA VAL A 144 10.30 6.23 7.61
C VAL A 144 9.78 5.07 8.44
N PHE A 145 10.54 4.70 9.46
CA PHE A 145 10.16 3.74 10.49
C PHE A 145 10.11 4.45 11.84
N VAL A 146 8.93 4.49 12.45
CA VAL A 146 8.71 5.00 13.81
C VAL A 146 8.63 3.81 14.75
N ASP A 147 9.74 3.55 15.43
CA ASP A 147 9.92 2.44 16.36
C ASP A 147 9.57 2.90 17.78
N ALA A 148 8.29 2.76 18.13
CA ALA A 148 7.79 2.98 19.48
C ALA A 148 7.98 1.76 20.39
N GLU A 149 8.19 0.56 19.84
CA GLU A 149 8.51 -0.65 20.62
C GLU A 149 10.01 -0.78 20.97
N HIS A 150 10.87 0.05 20.37
CA HIS A 150 12.34 -0.02 20.50
C HIS A 150 12.90 -1.42 20.19
N ALA A 151 12.31 -2.11 19.22
CA ALA A 151 12.53 -3.53 18.95
C ALA A 151 12.99 -3.82 17.51
N LEU A 152 13.25 -2.79 16.70
CA LEU A 152 13.71 -2.99 15.33
C LEU A 152 15.15 -3.54 15.30
N ASP A 153 15.34 -4.67 14.61
CA ASP A 153 16.65 -5.24 14.30
C ASP A 153 17.15 -4.76 12.93
N PRO A 154 18.21 -3.92 12.86
CA PRO A 154 18.78 -3.45 11.60
C PRO A 154 19.31 -4.59 10.72
N ALA A 155 19.88 -5.65 11.29
CA ALA A 155 20.46 -6.75 10.52
C ALA A 155 19.38 -7.55 9.78
N LEU A 156 18.23 -7.75 10.41
CA LEU A 156 17.07 -8.35 9.77
C LEU A 156 16.54 -7.46 8.63
N ALA A 157 16.47 -6.14 8.85
CA ALA A 157 16.01 -5.19 7.83
C ALA A 157 16.93 -5.25 6.57
N GLU A 158 18.24 -5.24 6.76
CA GLU A 158 19.21 -5.36 5.66
C GLU A 158 19.06 -6.67 4.90
N THR A 159 18.86 -7.78 5.61
CA THR A 159 18.74 -9.09 4.95
C THR A 159 17.43 -9.22 4.16
N ILE A 160 16.36 -8.55 4.59
CA ILE A 160 15.11 -8.42 3.83
C ILE A 160 15.31 -7.57 2.55
N GLY A 161 16.37 -6.77 2.49
CA GLY A 161 16.71 -5.88 1.37
C GLY A 161 16.32 -4.42 1.61
N VAL A 162 16.11 -4.01 2.86
CA VAL A 162 15.95 -2.61 3.24
C VAL A 162 17.31 -1.92 3.18
N LYS A 163 17.37 -0.78 2.50
CA LYS A 163 18.53 0.11 2.47
C LYS A 163 18.52 0.94 3.77
N THR A 164 19.21 0.44 4.80
CA THR A 164 19.24 1.06 6.14
C THR A 164 19.85 2.46 6.12
N GLU A 165 20.78 2.73 5.22
CA GLU A 165 21.38 4.05 5.03
C GLU A 165 20.38 5.10 4.49
N ASN A 166 19.30 4.64 3.86
CA ASN A 166 18.23 5.46 3.28
C ASN A 166 16.88 5.25 4.00
N LEU A 167 16.90 4.73 5.23
CA LEU A 167 15.73 4.57 6.08
C LEU A 167 15.77 5.57 7.24
N LEU A 168 14.78 6.45 7.33
CA LEU A 168 14.65 7.34 8.48
C LEU A 168 14.06 6.58 9.67
N LEU A 169 14.85 6.41 10.72
CA LEU A 169 14.41 5.80 11.98
C LEU A 169 14.09 6.89 13.01
N SER A 170 12.93 6.79 13.66
CA SER A 170 12.55 7.64 14.79
C SER A 170 12.14 6.77 15.97
N GLN A 171 12.69 7.07 17.14
CA GLN A 171 12.35 6.44 18.42
C GLN A 171 11.75 7.50 19.35
N PRO A 172 10.42 7.71 19.30
CA PRO A 172 9.75 8.77 20.06
C PRO A 172 9.56 8.40 21.53
N ASP A 173 9.58 9.40 22.40
CA ASP A 173 9.36 9.24 23.85
C ASP A 173 7.88 9.09 24.20
N CYS A 174 6.97 9.69 23.42
CA CYS A 174 5.53 9.63 23.65
C CYS A 174 4.69 9.56 22.37
N GLY A 175 3.44 9.13 22.51
CA GLY A 175 2.50 8.95 21.41
C GLY A 175 2.18 10.24 20.65
N GLU A 176 2.06 11.38 21.34
CA GLU A 176 1.84 12.69 20.72
C GLU A 176 3.03 13.09 19.84
N GLN A 177 4.25 12.89 20.33
CA GLN A 177 5.47 13.20 19.58
C GLN A 177 5.58 12.32 18.34
N ALA A 178 5.35 11.01 18.48
CA ALA A 178 5.34 10.06 17.38
C ALA A 178 4.38 10.50 16.26
N LEU A 179 3.13 10.79 16.62
CA LEU A 179 2.09 11.16 15.66
C LEU A 179 2.32 12.56 15.06
N SER A 180 2.91 13.49 15.81
CA SER A 180 3.30 14.82 15.31
C SER A 180 4.46 14.74 14.31
N LEU A 181 5.42 13.85 14.54
CA LEU A 181 6.51 13.57 13.62
C LEU A 181 5.97 12.98 12.31
N VAL A 182 5.11 11.96 12.40
CA VAL A 182 4.42 11.34 11.26
C VAL A 182 3.66 12.39 10.45
N ASP A 183 2.91 13.27 11.11
CA ASP A 183 2.14 14.33 10.47
C ASP A 183 3.02 15.36 9.74
N THR A 184 4.17 15.69 10.32
CA THR A 184 5.15 16.60 9.70
C THR A 184 5.79 15.98 8.46
N LEU A 185 6.15 14.69 8.53
CA LEU A 185 6.74 13.95 7.41
C LEU A 185 5.75 13.78 6.26
N ILE A 186 4.49 13.43 6.55
CA ILE A 186 3.45 13.31 5.52
C ILE A 186 3.19 14.65 4.85
N ARG A 187 3.12 15.75 5.63
CA ARG A 187 2.95 17.10 5.06
C ARG A 187 4.10 17.56 4.18
N SER A 188 5.31 17.03 4.37
CA SER A 188 6.45 17.34 3.49
C SER A 188 6.25 16.85 2.06
N GLY A 189 5.34 15.89 1.84
CA GLY A 189 5.09 15.28 0.52
C GLY A 189 6.26 14.49 -0.05
N SER A 190 7.34 14.31 0.71
CA SER A 190 8.58 13.70 0.25
C SER A 190 8.74 12.22 0.65
N VAL A 191 7.81 11.69 1.45
CA VAL A 191 7.87 10.33 2.01
C VAL A 191 6.81 9.45 1.36
N ASP A 192 7.19 8.27 0.91
CA ASP A 192 6.30 7.31 0.26
C ASP A 192 5.66 6.34 1.24
N VAL A 193 6.41 5.87 2.24
CA VAL A 193 5.94 4.90 3.24
C VAL A 193 6.38 5.33 4.63
N VAL A 194 5.42 5.36 5.55
CA VAL A 194 5.65 5.56 6.99
C VAL A 194 5.10 4.35 7.74
N VAL A 195 5.95 3.67 8.50
CA VAL A 195 5.55 2.58 9.40
C VAL A 195 5.59 3.07 10.84
N VAL A 196 4.55 2.76 11.61
CA VAL A 196 4.48 3.02 13.05
C VAL A 196 4.36 1.67 13.78
N ASP A 197 5.44 1.28 14.47
CA ASP A 197 5.56 0.02 15.21
C ASP A 197 5.71 0.29 16.71
N SER A 198 4.67 0.17 17.55
CA SER A 198 3.29 -0.21 17.24
C SER A 198 2.30 0.74 17.92
N VAL A 199 1.03 0.69 17.51
CA VAL A 199 -0.05 1.48 18.13
C VAL A 199 -0.17 1.19 19.62
N ALA A 200 0.13 -0.03 20.06
CA ALA A 200 0.05 -0.39 21.47
C ALA A 200 1.07 0.40 22.31
N ALA A 201 2.23 0.73 21.74
CA ALA A 201 3.30 1.48 22.38
C ALA A 201 3.16 3.01 22.26
N LEU A 202 2.12 3.51 21.56
CA LEU A 202 1.83 4.95 21.52
C LEU A 202 1.17 5.40 22.83
N VAL A 203 1.97 5.51 23.89
CA VAL A 203 1.52 5.92 25.22
C VAL A 203 1.41 7.45 25.27
N PRO A 204 0.24 8.02 25.61
CA PRO A 204 0.10 9.47 25.75
C PRO A 204 1.01 10.04 26.83
N LYS A 205 1.52 11.25 26.64
CA LYS A 205 2.41 11.91 27.61
C LYS A 205 1.82 11.97 29.02
N GLY A 206 0.53 12.28 29.15
CA GLY A 206 -0.11 12.35 30.46
C GLY A 206 -0.24 11.00 31.19
N GLU A 207 -0.11 9.88 30.47
CA GLU A 207 -0.02 8.53 31.06
C GLU A 207 1.42 8.19 31.45
N LEU A 208 2.41 8.67 30.69
CA LEU A 208 3.83 8.52 31.04
C LEU A 208 4.25 9.36 32.25
N ASP A 209 3.68 10.56 32.38
CA ASP A 209 3.95 11.47 33.51
C ASP A 209 3.14 11.08 34.78
N GLY A 210 2.18 10.15 34.66
CA GLY A 210 1.32 9.69 35.75
C GLY A 210 1.96 8.59 36.61
N GLU A 211 1.32 8.26 37.74
CA GLU A 211 1.79 7.16 38.59
C GLU A 211 1.27 5.80 38.09
N MET A 212 2.05 4.74 38.34
CA MET A 212 1.64 3.38 37.98
C MET A 212 0.37 2.99 38.74
N GLY A 213 -0.73 2.79 38.02
CA GLY A 213 -2.05 2.49 38.60
C GLY A 213 -3.07 3.60 38.44
N ASP A 214 -2.65 4.78 37.94
CA ASP A 214 -3.57 5.86 37.62
C ASP A 214 -4.53 5.46 36.49
N ALA A 215 -5.80 5.84 36.67
CA ALA A 215 -6.87 5.50 35.73
C ALA A 215 -6.88 6.43 34.51
N HIS A 216 -6.02 6.17 33.53
CA HIS A 216 -6.01 6.89 32.26
C HIS A 216 -7.05 6.31 31.29
N MET A 217 -8.33 6.56 31.56
CA MET A 217 -9.41 6.01 30.74
C MET A 217 -9.40 6.57 29.31
N ALA A 218 -9.16 5.68 28.35
CA ALA A 218 -9.30 5.92 26.91
C ALA A 218 -8.45 7.07 26.32
N MET A 219 -7.38 7.49 26.99
CA MET A 219 -6.51 8.57 26.49
C MET A 219 -5.88 8.23 25.13
N GLN A 220 -5.33 7.02 24.99
CA GLN A 220 -4.77 6.55 23.71
C GLN A 220 -5.80 6.55 22.57
N ALA A 221 -7.04 6.13 22.83
CA ALA A 221 -8.10 6.11 21.82
C ALA A 221 -8.50 7.52 21.36
N ARG A 222 -8.50 8.49 22.28
CA ARG A 222 -8.76 9.91 21.96
C ARG A 222 -7.62 10.51 21.13
N LEU A 223 -6.38 10.24 21.51
CA LEU A 223 -5.18 10.66 20.77
C LEU A 223 -5.22 10.14 19.33
N MET A 224 -5.44 8.83 19.15
CA MET A 224 -5.54 8.21 17.83
C MET A 224 -6.67 8.81 16.98
N SER A 225 -7.83 9.05 17.58
CA SER A 225 -8.97 9.67 16.89
C SER A 225 -8.65 11.09 16.40
N GLN A 226 -7.95 11.88 17.22
CA GLN A 226 -7.53 13.23 16.85
C GLN A 226 -6.46 13.22 15.76
N ALA A 227 -5.45 12.36 15.90
CA ALA A 227 -4.35 12.26 14.94
C ALA A 227 -4.83 11.80 13.57
N LEU A 228 -5.60 10.71 13.49
CA LEU A 228 -6.11 10.18 12.21
C LEU A 228 -7.00 11.19 11.49
N ARG A 229 -7.79 11.99 12.22
CA ARG A 229 -8.60 13.06 11.64
C ARG A 229 -7.75 14.15 10.97
N LYS A 230 -6.61 14.51 11.56
CA LYS A 230 -5.66 15.48 10.97
C LYS A 230 -4.90 14.87 9.79
N LEU A 231 -4.42 13.64 9.94
CA LEU A 231 -3.59 12.94 8.97
C LEU A 231 -4.32 12.59 7.68
N SER A 232 -5.62 12.27 7.75
CA SER A 232 -6.37 11.74 6.59
C SER A 232 -6.33 12.64 5.36
N HIS A 233 -6.37 13.96 5.55
CA HIS A 233 -6.30 14.91 4.43
C HIS A 233 -4.88 14.99 3.87
N SER A 234 -3.87 15.17 4.74
CA SER A 234 -2.46 15.23 4.35
C SER A 234 -2.00 13.97 3.61
N LEU A 235 -2.47 12.79 4.01
CA LEU A 235 -2.16 11.51 3.36
C LEU A 235 -2.66 11.48 1.92
N SER A 236 -3.90 11.91 1.67
CA SER A 236 -4.46 11.88 0.32
C SER A 236 -3.72 12.82 -0.64
N LEU A 237 -3.17 13.94 -0.14
CA LEU A 237 -2.41 14.89 -0.96
C LEU A 237 -0.97 14.43 -1.21
N SER A 238 -0.30 13.92 -0.18
CA SER A 238 1.10 13.46 -0.25
C SER A 238 1.29 12.12 -0.94
N GLN A 239 0.22 11.34 -1.12
CA GLN A 239 0.30 9.96 -1.62
C GLN A 239 1.16 9.02 -0.74
N THR A 240 1.43 9.39 0.51
CA THR A 240 2.16 8.55 1.47
C THR A 240 1.28 7.37 1.96
N ILE A 241 1.86 6.19 2.07
CA ILE A 241 1.25 5.03 2.76
C ILE A 241 1.59 5.13 4.24
N LEU A 242 0.57 5.16 5.10
CA LEU A 242 0.76 5.11 6.55
C LEU A 242 0.36 3.74 7.08
N ILE A 243 1.33 2.95 7.52
CA ILE A 243 1.16 1.61 8.05
C ILE A 243 1.23 1.66 9.57
N PHE A 244 0.15 1.26 10.22
CA PHE A 244 0.14 1.02 11.66
C PHE A 244 0.27 -0.47 11.93
N ILE A 245 1.30 -0.85 12.69
CA ILE A 245 1.39 -2.17 13.29
C ILE A 245 0.61 -2.16 14.61
N ASN A 246 -0.17 -3.21 14.86
CA ASN A 246 -1.00 -3.29 16.05
C ASN A 246 -0.99 -4.70 16.65
N GLN A 247 -1.24 -4.77 17.95
CA GLN A 247 -1.34 -6.02 18.69
C GLN A 247 -2.81 -6.41 18.90
N VAL A 248 -3.05 -7.70 19.09
CA VAL A 248 -4.36 -8.21 19.49
C VAL A 248 -4.41 -8.38 21.01
N ARG A 249 -5.53 -7.98 21.61
CA ARG A 249 -5.87 -8.23 23.02
C ARG A 249 -7.19 -8.99 23.09
N SER A 250 -7.38 -9.75 24.14
CA SER A 250 -8.65 -10.43 24.41
C SER A 250 -9.59 -9.48 25.16
N LYS A 251 -10.79 -9.25 24.65
CA LYS A 251 -11.83 -8.58 25.42
C LYS A 251 -12.52 -9.60 26.32
N LEU A 252 -12.43 -9.42 27.64
CA LEU A 252 -13.18 -10.23 28.60
C LEU A 252 -14.66 -9.83 28.48
N SER A 253 -15.49 -10.66 27.84
CA SER A 253 -16.93 -10.43 27.75
C SER A 253 -17.60 -10.91 29.03
N THR A 254 -18.20 -9.99 29.78
CA THR A 254 -18.87 -10.27 31.06
C THR A 254 -20.19 -11.06 30.89
N PHE A 255 -20.78 -11.09 29.69
CA PHE A 255 -22.01 -11.83 29.39
C PHE A 255 -22.03 -12.28 27.92
N GLY A 256 -22.17 -13.58 27.65
CA GLY A 256 -22.53 -14.11 26.31
C GLY A 256 -21.72 -15.33 25.84
N PHE A 257 -22.44 -16.34 25.35
CA PHE A 257 -21.92 -17.51 24.63
C PHE A 257 -21.13 -17.07 23.39
N GLY A 258 -19.82 -17.19 23.45
CA GLY A 258 -18.89 -16.86 22.38
C GLY A 258 -17.52 -16.63 23.00
N GLY A 259 -16.50 -17.36 22.53
CA GLY A 259 -15.14 -17.23 23.07
C GLY A 259 -14.61 -15.79 23.03
N PRO A 260 -13.46 -15.52 23.68
CA PRO A 260 -12.88 -14.18 23.78
C PRO A 260 -12.75 -13.55 22.39
N THR A 261 -13.35 -12.36 22.22
CA THR A 261 -13.24 -11.61 20.97
C THR A 261 -11.91 -10.87 20.94
N GLU A 262 -11.19 -11.02 19.83
CA GLU A 262 -9.94 -10.30 19.61
C GLU A 262 -10.23 -8.83 19.26
N VAL A 263 -9.62 -7.93 20.01
CA VAL A 263 -9.70 -6.48 19.81
C VAL A 263 -8.31 -5.90 19.60
N THR A 264 -8.22 -4.81 18.84
CA THR A 264 -6.96 -4.10 18.58
C THR A 264 -6.82 -2.89 19.51
N CYS A 265 -5.58 -2.49 19.82
CA CYS A 265 -5.28 -1.33 20.67
C CYS A 265 -5.58 0.00 19.94
N GLY A 266 -5.62 1.12 20.68
CA GLY A 266 -5.84 2.46 20.11
C GLY A 266 -7.30 2.82 19.80
N GLY A 267 -8.27 2.06 20.30
CA GLY A 267 -9.70 2.32 20.13
C GLY A 267 -10.24 1.95 18.73
N ASN A 268 -11.37 2.54 18.33
CA ASN A 268 -12.05 2.16 17.09
C ASN A 268 -11.69 3.04 15.88
N ALA A 269 -11.07 4.21 16.08
CA ALA A 269 -10.81 5.15 14.99
C ALA A 269 -10.00 4.52 13.85
N LEU A 270 -8.91 3.82 14.18
CA LEU A 270 -8.06 3.17 13.18
C LEU A 270 -8.85 2.19 12.29
N LYS A 271 -9.81 1.46 12.86
CA LYS A 271 -10.67 0.54 12.11
C LYS A 271 -11.49 1.24 11.02
N PHE A 272 -11.91 2.49 11.25
CA PHE A 272 -12.70 3.27 10.29
C PHE A 272 -11.82 3.97 9.24
N TYR A 273 -10.71 4.57 9.67
CA TYR A 273 -9.79 5.30 8.80
C TYR A 273 -8.95 4.38 7.90
N ALA A 274 -8.56 3.19 8.38
CA ALA A 274 -7.83 2.22 7.57
C ALA A 274 -8.61 1.86 6.31
N SER A 275 -7.95 1.97 5.14
CA SER A 275 -8.49 1.50 3.86
C SER A 275 -8.27 0.00 3.69
N VAL A 276 -7.15 -0.50 4.19
CA VAL A 276 -6.82 -1.93 4.20
C VAL A 276 -6.51 -2.34 5.64
N ARG A 277 -7.06 -3.47 6.08
CA ARG A 277 -6.73 -4.08 7.38
C ARG A 277 -6.33 -5.53 7.15
N LEU A 278 -5.15 -5.88 7.63
CA LEU A 278 -4.54 -7.19 7.48
C LEU A 278 -4.44 -7.87 8.85
N ASN A 279 -5.08 -9.03 8.99
CA ASN A 279 -4.94 -9.90 10.17
C ASN A 279 -3.92 -10.99 9.85
N ILE A 280 -2.73 -10.88 10.43
CA ILE A 280 -1.61 -11.78 10.19
C ILE A 280 -1.43 -12.76 11.36
N ARG A 281 -1.37 -14.06 11.05
CA ARG A 281 -1.24 -15.12 12.04
C ARG A 281 -0.25 -16.17 11.57
N ARG A 282 0.54 -16.69 12.52
CA ARG A 282 1.34 -17.89 12.29
C ARG A 282 0.44 -19.12 12.36
N THR A 283 0.41 -19.91 11.30
CA THR A 283 -0.37 -21.15 11.21
C THR A 283 0.47 -22.39 11.52
N GLY A 284 1.78 -22.32 11.33
CA GLY A 284 2.69 -23.44 11.60
C GLY A 284 4.17 -23.06 11.50
N PHE A 285 5.02 -24.08 11.53
CA PHE A 285 6.46 -23.94 11.41
C PHE A 285 6.94 -24.61 10.12
N VAL A 286 7.88 -23.98 9.43
CA VAL A 286 8.59 -24.58 8.31
C VAL A 286 9.79 -25.32 8.89
N LYS A 287 9.89 -26.62 8.64
CA LYS A 287 10.95 -27.48 9.18
C LYS A 287 11.81 -28.06 8.07
N LYS A 288 13.10 -28.17 8.33
CA LYS A 288 14.07 -28.89 7.50
C LYS A 288 14.71 -29.99 8.34
N GLY A 289 14.21 -31.21 8.19
CA GLY A 289 14.52 -32.28 9.14
C GLY A 289 13.91 -31.95 10.51
N GLU A 290 14.75 -31.88 11.55
CA GLU A 290 14.34 -31.55 12.92
C GLU A 290 14.39 -30.05 13.23
N GLU A 291 15.12 -29.26 12.43
CA GLU A 291 15.30 -27.83 12.66
C GLU A 291 14.12 -27.00 12.14
N ILE A 292 13.70 -26.01 12.93
CA ILE A 292 12.71 -25.02 12.52
C ILE A 292 13.43 -23.89 11.78
N VAL A 293 13.22 -23.82 10.47
CA VAL A 293 13.87 -22.84 9.57
C VAL A 293 13.00 -21.62 9.29
N GLY A 294 11.73 -21.64 9.70
CA GLY A 294 10.82 -20.54 9.46
C GLY A 294 9.42 -20.75 10.02
N SER A 295 8.53 -19.83 9.70
CA SER A 295 7.12 -19.82 10.10
C SER A 295 6.21 -19.83 8.88
N GLN A 296 5.17 -20.65 8.91
CA GLN A 296 4.09 -20.55 7.94
C GLN A 296 3.07 -19.53 8.45
N VAL A 297 2.71 -18.58 7.60
CA VAL A 297 1.91 -17.41 7.95
C VAL A 297 0.72 -17.29 7.03
N ALA A 298 -0.43 -16.97 7.60
CA ALA A 298 -1.64 -16.62 6.88
C ALA A 298 -2.02 -15.16 7.18
N VAL A 299 -2.32 -14.41 6.12
CA VAL A 299 -2.80 -13.04 6.18
C VAL A 299 -4.23 -13.00 5.64
N LYS A 300 -5.17 -12.62 6.50
CA LYS A 300 -6.57 -12.40 6.12
C LYS A 300 -6.82 -10.91 5.92
N ILE A 301 -7.36 -10.54 4.76
CA ILE A 301 -7.75 -9.16 4.46
C ILE A 301 -9.11 -8.91 5.08
N VAL A 302 -9.15 -8.37 6.30
CA VAL A 302 -10.43 -8.17 7.02
C VAL A 302 -11.18 -6.92 6.58
N LYS A 303 -10.48 -5.99 5.92
CA LYS A 303 -11.07 -4.79 5.31
C LYS A 303 -10.28 -4.42 4.07
N ASN A 304 -10.99 -4.10 3.00
CA ASN A 304 -10.42 -3.56 1.78
C ASN A 304 -11.44 -2.59 1.17
N LYS A 305 -11.05 -1.33 0.98
CA LYS A 305 -11.90 -0.28 0.37
C LYS A 305 -11.73 -0.16 -1.14
N LEU A 306 -10.75 -0.83 -1.74
CA LEU A 306 -10.41 -0.69 -3.16
C LEU A 306 -10.69 -1.95 -3.98
N ALA A 307 -10.82 -3.11 -3.34
CA ALA A 307 -11.16 -4.39 -3.96
C ALA A 307 -11.93 -5.27 -2.95
N PRO A 308 -12.52 -6.41 -3.37
CA PRO A 308 -13.28 -7.28 -2.49
C PRO A 308 -12.48 -7.73 -1.25
N PRO A 309 -13.03 -7.58 -0.03
CA PRO A 309 -12.38 -8.03 1.21
C PRO A 309 -12.50 -9.55 1.42
N PHE A 310 -11.95 -10.03 2.54
CA PHE A 310 -12.03 -11.40 3.05
C PHE A 310 -11.27 -12.48 2.28
N LYS A 311 -10.48 -12.08 1.27
CA LYS A 311 -9.46 -12.94 0.68
C LYS A 311 -8.35 -13.24 1.69
N ASN A 312 -7.73 -14.41 1.55
CA ASN A 312 -6.61 -14.87 2.38
C ASN A 312 -5.38 -15.08 1.49
N ALA A 313 -4.21 -14.78 2.04
CA ALA A 313 -2.92 -15.13 1.46
C ALA A 313 -2.13 -15.97 2.46
N GLU A 314 -1.40 -16.96 1.96
CA GLU A 314 -0.55 -17.84 2.77
C GLU A 314 0.84 -17.83 2.19
N PHE A 315 1.84 -17.71 3.06
CA PHE A 315 3.24 -17.69 2.66
C PHE A 315 4.17 -18.15 3.79
N GLU A 316 5.42 -18.42 3.42
CA GLU A 316 6.48 -18.85 4.33
C GLU A 316 7.40 -17.67 4.67
N LEU A 317 7.64 -17.46 5.96
CA LEU A 317 8.68 -16.58 6.48
C LEU A 317 9.90 -17.42 6.86
N GLU A 318 11.00 -17.26 6.14
CA GLU A 318 12.30 -17.85 6.47
C GLU A 318 13.03 -16.96 7.49
N PHE A 319 13.48 -17.55 8.60
CA PHE A 319 14.20 -16.78 9.62
C PHE A 319 15.50 -16.21 9.06
N GLY A 320 15.73 -14.92 9.33
CA GLY A 320 16.87 -14.18 8.81
C GLY A 320 16.78 -13.81 7.32
N LYS A 321 15.75 -14.20 6.57
CA LYS A 321 15.59 -13.81 5.16
C LYS A 321 14.28 -13.08 4.84
N GLY A 322 13.23 -13.34 5.63
CA GLY A 322 11.90 -12.78 5.40
C GLY A 322 11.01 -13.67 4.52
N ILE A 323 10.12 -13.05 3.75
CA ILE A 323 9.13 -13.71 2.89
C ILE A 323 9.82 -14.45 1.74
N SER A 324 9.52 -15.75 1.62
CA SER A 324 10.03 -16.61 0.56
C SER A 324 9.20 -16.47 -0.73
N ARG A 325 9.52 -15.46 -1.55
CA ARG A 325 8.78 -15.17 -2.80
C ARG A 325 8.78 -16.35 -3.78
N GLU A 326 9.91 -17.03 -3.93
CA GLU A 326 10.04 -18.22 -4.77
C GLU A 326 9.14 -19.34 -4.26
N GLY A 327 9.05 -19.51 -2.93
CA GLY A 327 8.16 -20.47 -2.30
C GLY A 327 6.69 -20.22 -2.62
N GLU A 328 6.25 -18.97 -2.54
CA GLU A 328 4.88 -18.57 -2.87
C GLU A 328 4.53 -18.85 -4.32
N ILE A 329 5.43 -18.49 -5.25
CA ILE A 329 5.24 -18.70 -6.69
C ILE A 329 5.08 -20.19 -6.98
N ILE A 330 5.90 -21.05 -6.37
CA ILE A 330 5.82 -22.51 -6.54
C ILE A 330 4.49 -23.06 -6.03
N ASP A 331 4.05 -22.63 -4.84
CA ASP A 331 2.80 -23.11 -4.24
C ASP A 331 1.59 -22.68 -5.07
N LEU A 332 1.57 -21.43 -5.55
CA LEU A 332 0.53 -20.91 -6.41
C LEU A 332 0.55 -21.57 -7.80
N ALA A 333 1.72 -21.80 -8.39
CA ALA A 333 1.88 -22.51 -9.64
C ALA A 333 1.39 -23.95 -9.57
N THR A 334 1.62 -24.61 -8.43
CA THR A 334 1.10 -25.95 -8.15
C THR A 334 -0.42 -25.93 -8.03
N LYS A 335 -0.98 -24.98 -7.27
CA LYS A 335 -2.44 -24.80 -7.12
C LYS A 335 -3.13 -24.53 -8.47
N GLN A 336 -2.50 -23.74 -9.33
CA GLN A 336 -3.02 -23.36 -10.65
C GLN A 336 -2.67 -24.34 -11.78
N LYS A 337 -2.04 -25.48 -11.46
CA LYS A 337 -1.63 -26.53 -12.41
C LYS A 337 -0.65 -26.07 -13.50
N PHE A 338 0.13 -25.02 -13.26
CA PHE A 338 1.28 -24.66 -14.11
C PHE A 338 2.50 -25.52 -13.82
N VAL A 339 2.61 -26.04 -12.60
CA VAL A 339 3.66 -26.95 -12.16
C VAL A 339 3.00 -28.26 -11.74
N THR A 340 3.51 -29.39 -12.24
CA THR A 340 3.00 -30.71 -11.87
C THR A 340 3.81 -31.25 -10.70
N LYS A 341 3.14 -31.54 -9.57
CA LYS A 341 3.76 -32.19 -8.40
C LYS A 341 3.53 -33.69 -8.44
N ALA A 342 4.60 -34.48 -8.54
CA ALA A 342 4.59 -35.93 -8.50
C ALA A 342 5.36 -36.44 -7.28
N VAL A 343 4.66 -36.81 -6.20
CA VAL A 343 5.22 -37.27 -4.92
C VAL A 343 6.27 -36.30 -4.34
N ALA A 344 7.54 -36.50 -4.69
CA ALA A 344 8.68 -35.69 -4.26
C ALA A 344 9.24 -34.78 -5.39
N PHE A 345 8.72 -34.86 -6.60
CA PHE A 345 9.22 -34.13 -7.76
C PHE A 345 8.29 -33.01 -8.20
N TYR A 346 8.86 -31.89 -8.63
CA TYR A 346 8.18 -30.79 -9.28
C TYR A 346 8.60 -30.73 -10.75
N THR A 347 7.65 -30.73 -11.67
CA THR A 347 7.91 -30.65 -13.12
C THR A 347 7.43 -29.30 -13.66
N TYR A 348 8.33 -28.57 -14.32
CA TYR A 348 8.08 -27.26 -14.94
C TYR A 348 8.82 -27.20 -16.28
N ASN A 349 8.12 -26.87 -17.38
CA ASN A 349 8.68 -26.77 -18.74
C ASN A 349 9.62 -27.96 -19.09
N ASP A 350 9.13 -29.20 -18.89
CA ASP A 350 9.85 -30.47 -19.10
C ASP A 350 11.09 -30.72 -18.22
N ARG A 351 11.42 -29.81 -17.30
CA ARG A 351 12.46 -29.99 -16.29
C ARG A 351 11.87 -30.57 -15.01
N LYS A 352 12.59 -31.50 -14.38
CA LYS A 352 12.19 -32.14 -13.11
C LYS A 352 13.12 -31.71 -11.98
N PHE A 353 12.55 -31.30 -10.86
CA PHE A 353 13.24 -30.88 -9.65
C PHE A 353 12.90 -31.80 -8.48
N HIS A 354 13.88 -32.21 -7.69
CA HIS A 354 13.68 -33.05 -6.51
C HIS A 354 13.39 -32.17 -5.28
N GLY A 355 12.12 -32.13 -4.88
CA GLY A 355 11.64 -31.36 -3.74
C GLY A 355 11.46 -29.87 -4.01
N LYS A 356 10.76 -29.18 -3.08
CA LYS A 356 10.47 -27.74 -3.18
C LYS A 356 11.75 -26.90 -3.10
N GLU A 357 12.74 -27.32 -2.30
CA GLU A 357 14.00 -26.57 -2.13
C GLU A 357 14.83 -26.50 -3.41
N ALA A 358 14.94 -27.60 -4.17
CA ALA A 358 15.68 -27.59 -5.43
C ALA A 358 15.04 -26.65 -6.45
N PHE A 359 13.70 -26.61 -6.47
CA PHE A 359 12.99 -25.70 -7.36
C PHE A 359 13.08 -24.24 -6.90
N LYS A 360 13.05 -23.97 -5.59
CA LYS A 360 13.33 -22.63 -5.03
C LYS A 360 14.71 -22.12 -5.49
N LYS A 361 15.76 -22.95 -5.38
CA LYS A 361 17.11 -22.59 -5.83
C LYS A 361 17.15 -22.26 -7.33
N PHE A 362 16.51 -23.08 -8.15
CA PHE A 362 16.41 -22.84 -9.59
C PHE A 362 15.74 -21.49 -9.91
N LEU A 363 14.63 -21.15 -9.25
CA LEU A 363 13.95 -19.85 -9.45
C LEU A 363 14.74 -18.66 -8.89
N ALA A 364 15.54 -18.87 -7.84
CA ALA A 364 16.41 -17.84 -7.29
C ALA A 364 17.60 -17.53 -8.23
N GLU A 365 18.11 -18.55 -8.93
CA GLU A 365 19.21 -18.40 -9.91
C GLU A 365 18.72 -17.88 -11.27
N ASN A 366 17.46 -18.12 -11.63
CA ASN A 366 16.90 -17.77 -12.94
C ASN A 366 15.75 -16.75 -12.81
N GLU A 367 16.12 -15.47 -12.71
CA GLU A 367 15.17 -14.37 -12.52
C GLU A 367 14.16 -14.24 -13.68
N SER A 368 14.58 -14.45 -14.93
CA SER A 368 13.71 -14.37 -16.10
C SER A 368 12.55 -15.38 -16.06
N GLU A 369 12.86 -16.63 -15.70
CA GLU A 369 11.87 -17.71 -15.58
C GLU A 369 10.91 -17.45 -14.40
N ARG A 370 11.43 -16.90 -13.30
CA ARG A 370 10.62 -16.51 -12.15
C ARG A 370 9.61 -15.42 -12.52
N GLU A 371 10.04 -14.41 -13.27
CA GLU A 371 9.17 -13.32 -13.72
C GLU A 371 8.14 -13.79 -14.75
N GLU A 372 8.54 -14.64 -15.70
CA GLU A 372 7.63 -15.23 -16.69
C GLU A 372 6.54 -16.05 -16.00
N LEU A 373 6.91 -16.90 -15.04
CA LEU A 373 5.96 -17.69 -14.26
C LEU A 373 5.04 -16.80 -13.42
N ALA A 374 5.57 -15.75 -12.79
CA ALA A 374 4.79 -14.79 -12.02
C ALA A 374 3.80 -14.01 -12.90
N ALA A 375 4.18 -13.63 -14.12
CA ALA A 375 3.31 -12.95 -15.07
C ALA A 375 2.14 -13.85 -15.51
N LYS A 376 2.44 -15.10 -15.92
CA LYS A 376 1.41 -16.11 -16.27
C LYS A 376 0.45 -16.37 -15.11
N LEU A 377 0.95 -16.38 -13.88
CA LEU A 377 0.12 -16.54 -12.69
C LEU A 377 -0.81 -15.35 -12.46
N ARG A 378 -0.31 -14.11 -12.60
CA ARG A 378 -1.13 -12.91 -12.46
C ARG A 378 -2.26 -12.88 -13.48
N GLU A 379 -1.96 -13.14 -14.75
CA GLU A 379 -2.95 -13.17 -15.83
C GLU A 379 -4.08 -14.16 -15.53
N LYS A 380 -3.72 -15.41 -15.19
CA LYS A 380 -4.72 -16.44 -14.89
C LYS A 380 -5.57 -16.12 -13.66
N LEU A 381 -4.98 -15.49 -12.64
CA LEU A 381 -5.70 -15.11 -11.43
C LEU A 381 -6.66 -13.94 -11.69
N LEU A 382 -6.25 -12.96 -12.50
CA LEU A 382 -7.12 -11.86 -12.94
C LEU A 382 -8.29 -12.36 -13.81
N GLU A 383 -8.02 -13.29 -14.74
CA GLU A 383 -9.07 -13.90 -15.56
C GLU A 383 -10.10 -14.67 -14.71
N ALA A 384 -9.63 -15.42 -13.71
CA ALA A 384 -10.50 -16.17 -12.80
C ALA A 384 -11.41 -15.24 -11.98
N GLU A 385 -10.92 -14.06 -11.60
CA GLU A 385 -11.72 -13.05 -10.90
C GLU A 385 -12.77 -12.41 -11.82
N SER A 386 -12.38 -12.03 -13.04
CA SER A 386 -13.32 -11.47 -14.03
C SER A 386 -14.45 -12.44 -14.41
N LYS A 387 -14.19 -13.76 -14.38
CA LYS A 387 -15.22 -14.80 -14.61
C LYS A 387 -16.13 -15.00 -13.40
N LYS A 388 -15.62 -14.83 -12.17
CA LYS A 388 -16.43 -14.89 -10.94
C LYS A 388 -17.36 -13.68 -10.81
N GLU A 389 -16.88 -12.48 -11.15
CA GLU A 389 -17.70 -11.26 -11.14
C GLU A 389 -18.85 -11.35 -12.15
N ARG A 390 -18.59 -11.82 -13.38
CA ARG A 390 -19.65 -12.05 -14.38
C ARG A 390 -20.68 -13.11 -13.98
N HIS A 391 -20.31 -14.09 -13.16
CA HIS A 391 -21.25 -15.11 -12.68
C HIS A 391 -22.11 -14.62 -11.49
N ALA A 392 -21.58 -13.71 -10.66
CA ALA A 392 -22.34 -13.11 -9.57
C ALA A 392 -23.42 -12.14 -10.09
N ASP A 393 -23.12 -11.39 -11.16
CA ASP A 393 -24.07 -10.46 -11.78
C ASP A 393 -25.25 -11.16 -12.48
N ILE A 394 -25.12 -12.45 -12.83
CA ILE A 394 -26.18 -13.24 -13.48
C ILE A 394 -27.09 -13.91 -12.45
N SER A 395 -26.62 -14.17 -11.22
CA SER A 395 -27.41 -14.85 -10.18
C SER A 395 -28.34 -13.95 -9.35
N ASP A 396 -28.19 -12.62 -9.42
CA ASP A 396 -29.07 -11.67 -8.73
C ASP A 396 -30.31 -11.25 -9.56
N GLY A 397 -30.53 -11.89 -10.72
CA GLY A 397 -31.61 -11.56 -11.66
C GLY A 397 -32.84 -12.48 -11.64
N ASP A 398 -32.86 -13.54 -10.84
CA ASP A 398 -33.98 -14.50 -10.84
C ASP A 398 -34.35 -14.94 -9.41
N THR A 399 -35.07 -14.07 -8.70
CA THR A 399 -35.99 -14.50 -7.64
C THR A 399 -37.37 -13.97 -7.98
N SER A 400 -38.12 -14.78 -8.73
CA SER A 400 -39.56 -14.66 -8.86
C SER A 400 -40.23 -14.79 -7.48
N GLU A 401 -41.16 -13.89 -7.23
CA GLU A 401 -42.03 -13.84 -6.07
C GLU A 401 -42.87 -15.13 -5.98
N GLU A 402 -42.58 -15.99 -4.99
CA GLU A 402 -43.56 -16.96 -4.51
C GLU A 402 -44.19 -16.45 -3.21
N ILE A 403 -45.45 -16.04 -3.37
CA ILE A 403 -46.41 -15.61 -2.37
C ILE A 403 -46.70 -16.79 -1.43
N ILE A 404 -46.31 -16.68 -0.15
CA ILE A 404 -46.77 -17.61 0.89
C ILE A 404 -48.15 -17.14 1.36
N SER A 405 -49.19 -17.84 0.90
CA SER A 405 -50.56 -17.72 1.39
C SER A 405 -50.74 -18.36 2.77
N LYS A 406 -51.54 -17.71 3.61
CA LYS A 406 -52.02 -18.15 4.93
C LYS A 406 -53.19 -19.14 4.84
N ASP A 407 -53.38 -19.85 5.96
CA ASP A 407 -54.50 -20.68 6.42
C ASP A 407 -54.53 -22.12 5.86
N THR A 408 -54.69 -23.21 6.64
CA THR A 408 -55.73 -23.49 7.65
C THR A 408 -55.31 -24.47 8.76
N LEU A 409 -56.10 -24.46 9.85
CA LEU A 409 -56.12 -25.31 11.05
C LEU A 409 -56.45 -26.79 10.78
N ASP A 410 -56.07 -27.66 11.75
CA ASP A 410 -56.83 -28.75 12.42
C ASP A 410 -55.82 -29.79 13.00
N GLU A 411 -55.68 -29.88 14.33
CA GLU A 411 -56.14 -30.98 15.24
C GLU A 411 -55.89 -32.41 14.69
N GLU A 412 -55.24 -33.36 15.35
CA GLU A 412 -55.54 -33.93 16.68
C GLU A 412 -54.44 -34.94 17.13
N ALA A 413 -54.29 -35.07 18.46
CA ALA A 413 -53.73 -36.12 19.34
C ALA A 413 -52.91 -37.33 18.81
N VAL A 414 -51.86 -37.74 19.55
CA VAL A 414 -51.86 -38.93 20.47
C VAL A 414 -50.60 -38.92 21.38
N THR A 415 -50.87 -39.31 22.61
CA THR A 415 -50.17 -39.37 23.91
C THR A 415 -48.94 -40.29 24.10
N ALA A 416 -48.24 -40.01 25.22
CA ALA A 416 -47.45 -40.88 26.12
C ALA A 416 -45.99 -41.19 25.69
N ILE A 417 -44.96 -41.16 26.55
CA ILE A 417 -44.83 -41.75 27.89
C ILE A 417 -43.78 -40.97 28.73
N GLU A 418 -44.10 -40.72 30.01
CA GLU A 418 -43.20 -40.26 31.08
C GLU A 418 -42.36 -41.43 31.65
N ALA A 419 -41.10 -41.13 32.01
CA ALA A 419 -40.45 -41.54 33.26
C ALA A 419 -39.24 -40.62 33.53
#